data_AF-A0A397R412-F1
#
_entry.id   AF-A0A397R412-F1
#
_cell.length_a   1.000
_cell.length_b   1.000
_cell.length_c   1.000
_cell.angle_alpha   90.00
_cell.angle_beta   90.00
_cell.angle_gamma   90.00
#
_symmetry.space_group_name_H-M   'P 1'
#
loop_
_entity.id
_entity.type
_entity.pdbx_description
1 polymer ?
#
loop_
_entity_poly.entity_id
_entity_poly.type
_entity_poly.pdbx_seq_one_letter_code
_entity_poly.pdbx_strand_id
1 'polypeptide(L)'
;MERDRLYKIHQITLAIIYIALMVFFVCKCLENGADSTESSQRVADATAKVINGVAGSGTVDSQSESFRSWVRKFIGHYSYFVLLGSISTLFYLSLRKKVKDYLLLTISFSVGFIFAVISEFMLEAKTLGRNGSWSDVGIDYLGFITLSIVIVFIYYLIKFKKSRKNSLWRCKFAPFISYFFLKVTKI
;
A
#
# COMPACT_ATOMS: atom_id res chain seq x y z
N MET A 1 22.35 8.16 18.44
CA MET A 1 22.50 9.15 17.35
C MET A 1 22.35 8.53 15.96
N GLU A 2 23.14 7.52 15.61
CA GLU A 2 23.12 6.89 14.28
C GLU A 2 21.78 6.19 13.94
N ARG A 3 21.21 5.45 14.90
CA ARG A 3 19.90 4.77 14.72
C ARG A 3 18.74 5.74 14.45
N ASP A 4 18.76 6.93 15.06
CA ASP A 4 17.74 7.95 14.83
C ASP A 4 17.92 8.65 13.48
N ARG A 5 19.17 8.78 13.01
CA ARG A 5 19.48 9.28 11.67
C ARG A 5 18.97 8.30 10.60
N LEU A 6 19.27 7.00 10.74
CA LEU A 6 18.78 5.96 9.82
C LEU A 6 17.24 5.91 9.76
N TYR A 7 16.58 6.05 10.92
CA TYR A 7 15.12 6.10 10.98
C TYR A 7 14.56 7.29 10.21
N LYS A 8 15.13 8.49 10.38
CA LYS A 8 14.72 9.68 9.63
C LYS A 8 14.98 9.54 8.13
N ILE A 9 16.12 8.97 7.72
CA ILE A 9 16.40 8.70 6.31
C ILE A 9 15.34 7.79 5.72
N HIS A 10 15.00 6.69 6.40
CA HIS A 10 13.96 5.77 5.95
C HIS A 10 12.58 6.45 5.82
N GLN A 11 12.20 7.31 6.77
CA GLN A 11 10.97 8.10 6.71
C GLN A 11 10.96 9.04 5.49
N ILE A 12 12.06 9.74 5.24
CA ILE A 12 12.20 10.66 4.12
C ILE A 12 12.15 9.89 2.80
N THR A 13 12.84 8.76 2.69
CA THR A 13 12.81 7.90 1.50
C THR A 13 11.39 7.42 1.21
N LEU A 14 10.66 6.91 2.21
CA LEU A 14 9.26 6.49 2.04
C LEU A 14 8.35 7.66 1.65
N ALA A 15 8.56 8.85 2.23
CA ALA A 15 7.81 10.04 1.86
C ALA A 15 8.04 10.44 0.40
N ILE A 16 9.30 10.43 -0.05
CA ILE A 16 9.67 10.75 -1.44
C ILE A 16 9.02 9.74 -2.40
N ILE A 17 9.11 8.44 -2.11
CA ILE A 17 8.49 7.39 -2.94
C ILE A 17 6.97 7.57 -2.97
N TYR A 18 6.34 7.84 -1.82
CA TYR A 18 4.90 8.06 -1.74
C TYR A 18 4.45 9.26 -2.57
N ILE A 19 5.14 10.39 -2.45
CA ILE A 19 4.84 11.60 -3.23
C ILE A 19 5.09 11.36 -4.72
N ALA A 20 6.18 10.69 -5.08
CA ALA A 20 6.50 10.38 -6.47
C ALA A 20 5.42 9.48 -7.11
N LEU A 21 4.90 8.50 -6.35
CA LEU A 21 3.75 7.71 -6.79
C LEU A 21 2.53 8.62 -6.99
N MET A 22 2.10 9.36 -5.98
CA MET A 22 0.95 10.27 -6.10
C MET A 22 1.02 11.18 -7.34
N VAL A 23 2.18 11.79 -7.58
CA VAL A 23 2.43 12.64 -8.77
C VAL A 23 2.32 11.82 -10.06
N PHE A 24 2.99 10.67 -10.13
CA PHE A 24 2.91 9.79 -11.30
C PHE A 24 1.46 9.39 -11.61
N PHE A 25 0.67 9.05 -10.60
CA PHE A 25 -0.73 8.69 -10.79
C PHE A 25 -1.56 9.83 -11.32
N VAL A 26 -1.40 11.02 -10.73
CA VAL A 26 -2.10 12.23 -11.20
C VAL A 26 -1.77 12.50 -12.67
N CYS A 27 -0.51 12.36 -13.08
CA CYS A 27 -0.14 12.47 -14.50
C CYS A 27 -0.87 11.45 -15.36
N LYS A 28 -1.04 10.20 -14.89
CA LYS A 28 -1.79 9.17 -15.61
C LYS A 28 -3.29 9.42 -15.68
N CYS A 29 -3.90 10.00 -14.64
CA CYS A 29 -5.31 10.40 -14.67
C CYS A 29 -5.56 11.59 -15.62
N LEU A 30 -4.55 12.40 -15.90
CA LEU A 30 -4.64 13.55 -16.80
C LEU A 30 -4.36 13.19 -18.28
N GLU A 31 -3.91 11.98 -18.58
CA GLU A 31 -3.73 11.52 -19.96
C GLU A 31 -5.09 11.40 -20.66
N ASN A 32 -5.18 11.87 -21.92
CA ASN A 32 -6.41 11.79 -22.71
C ASN A 32 -6.83 10.34 -22.93
N GLY A 33 -8.14 10.12 -23.15
CA GLY A 33 -8.69 8.78 -23.37
C GLY A 33 -8.01 8.01 -24.52
N ALA A 34 -7.56 8.71 -25.57
CA ALA A 34 -6.85 8.10 -26.70
C ALA A 34 -5.47 7.54 -26.30
N ASP A 35 -4.65 8.34 -25.61
CA ASP A 35 -3.30 7.95 -25.15
C ASP A 35 -3.37 6.86 -24.06
N SER A 36 -4.38 6.94 -23.19
CA SER A 36 -4.67 5.91 -22.19
C SER A 36 -5.09 4.59 -22.84
N THR A 37 -5.82 4.65 -23.95
CA THR A 37 -6.28 3.46 -24.69
C THR A 37 -5.12 2.78 -25.42
N GLU A 38 -4.18 3.56 -25.98
CA GLU A 38 -2.97 3.02 -26.61
C GLU A 38 -2.04 2.33 -25.58
N SER A 39 -1.76 3.00 -24.46
CA SER A 39 -0.94 2.41 -23.40
C SER A 39 -1.59 1.15 -22.82
N SER A 40 -2.91 1.17 -22.60
CA SER A 40 -3.68 -0.01 -22.19
C SER A 40 -3.63 -1.14 -23.23
N GLN A 41 -3.63 -0.82 -24.53
CA GLN A 41 -3.49 -1.83 -25.60
C GLN A 41 -2.15 -2.55 -25.49
N ARG A 42 -1.05 -1.81 -25.32
CA ARG A 42 0.29 -2.40 -25.18
C ARG A 42 0.37 -3.34 -23.98
N VAL A 43 -0.24 -2.94 -22.86
CA VAL A 43 -0.32 -3.78 -21.65
C VAL A 43 -1.23 -4.99 -21.87
N ALA A 44 -2.35 -4.83 -22.56
CA ALA A 44 -3.26 -5.92 -22.90
C ALA A 44 -2.58 -6.95 -23.81
N ASP A 45 -1.86 -6.51 -24.84
CA ASP A 45 -1.11 -7.39 -25.73
C ASP A 45 -0.01 -8.16 -24.99
N ALA A 46 0.72 -7.49 -24.08
CA ALA A 46 1.72 -8.14 -23.24
C ALA A 46 1.08 -9.18 -22.30
N THR A 47 -0.03 -8.82 -21.67
CA THR A 47 -0.77 -9.70 -20.75
C THR A 47 -1.34 -10.92 -21.47
N ALA A 48 -1.95 -10.72 -22.65
CA ALA A 48 -2.49 -11.79 -23.47
C ALA A 48 -1.39 -12.74 -23.97
N LYS A 49 -0.21 -12.24 -24.32
CA LYS A 49 0.94 -13.10 -24.68
C LYS A 49 1.36 -14.01 -23.52
N VAL A 50 1.44 -13.47 -22.30
CA VAL A 50 1.79 -14.24 -21.10
C VAL A 50 0.72 -15.29 -20.82
N ILE A 51 -0.57 -14.91 -20.85
CA ILE A 51 -1.67 -15.84 -20.56
C ILE A 51 -1.73 -16.94 -21.62
N ASN A 52 -1.70 -16.61 -22.91
CA ASN A 52 -1.73 -17.59 -23.99
C ASN A 52 -0.48 -18.51 -23.97
N GLY A 53 0.67 -18.00 -23.51
CA GLY A 53 1.88 -18.80 -23.33
C GLY A 53 1.80 -19.82 -22.20
N VAL A 54 0.97 -19.58 -21.18
CA VAL A 54 0.82 -20.47 -20.00
C VAL A 54 -0.42 -21.36 -20.09
N ALA A 55 -1.54 -20.83 -20.57
CA ALA A 55 -2.85 -21.48 -20.59
C ALA A 55 -3.21 -22.13 -21.94
N GLY A 56 -2.41 -21.92 -22.98
CA GLY A 56 -2.67 -22.37 -24.35
C GLY A 56 -3.09 -21.23 -25.27
N SER A 57 -2.65 -21.31 -26.53
CA SER A 57 -2.88 -20.29 -27.55
C SER A 57 -4.36 -20.14 -27.91
N GLY A 58 -4.89 -18.92 -27.81
CA GLY A 58 -6.26 -18.56 -28.20
C GLY A 58 -7.25 -18.45 -27.03
N THR A 59 -6.77 -18.49 -25.78
CA THR A 59 -7.62 -18.37 -24.58
C THR A 59 -8.09 -16.94 -24.33
N VAL A 60 -7.29 -15.94 -24.71
CA VAL A 60 -7.60 -14.52 -24.50
C VAL A 60 -7.28 -13.72 -25.76
N ASP A 61 -8.27 -12.97 -26.23
CA ASP A 61 -8.13 -12.01 -27.32
C ASP A 61 -7.82 -10.60 -26.77
N SER A 62 -6.64 -10.07 -27.12
CA SER A 62 -6.22 -8.73 -26.71
C SER A 62 -6.96 -7.59 -27.41
N GLN A 63 -7.68 -7.89 -28.50
CA GLN A 63 -8.53 -6.92 -29.19
C GLN A 63 -9.94 -6.83 -28.58
N SER A 64 -10.34 -7.81 -27.77
CA SER A 64 -11.61 -7.78 -27.05
C SER A 64 -11.72 -6.55 -26.15
N GLU A 65 -12.76 -5.75 -26.35
CA GLU A 65 -13.03 -4.56 -25.53
C GLU A 65 -13.19 -4.92 -24.04
N SER A 66 -13.81 -6.06 -23.74
CA SER A 66 -13.97 -6.55 -22.36
C SER A 66 -12.62 -6.86 -21.71
N PHE A 67 -11.70 -7.50 -22.44
CA PHE A 67 -10.38 -7.81 -21.90
C PHE A 67 -9.53 -6.55 -21.72
N ARG A 68 -9.56 -5.62 -22.68
CA ARG A 68 -8.86 -4.33 -22.57
C ARG A 68 -9.37 -3.50 -21.41
N SER A 69 -10.69 -3.43 -21.24
CA SER A 69 -11.33 -2.75 -20.11
C SER A 69 -10.92 -3.40 -18.78
N TRP A 70 -10.90 -4.73 -18.72
CA TRP A 70 -10.44 -5.48 -17.55
C TRP A 70 -8.97 -5.21 -17.22
N VAL A 71 -8.07 -5.26 -18.21
CA VAL A 71 -6.65 -4.94 -18.06
C VAL A 71 -6.46 -3.53 -17.53
N ARG A 72 -7.16 -2.54 -18.09
CA ARG A 72 -7.10 -1.15 -17.62
C ARG A 72 -7.54 -1.02 -16.15
N LYS A 73 -8.67 -1.64 -15.77
CA LYS A 73 -9.18 -1.59 -14.39
C LYS A 73 -8.29 -2.36 -13.40
N PHE A 74 -7.74 -3.50 -13.81
CA PHE A 74 -6.97 -4.34 -12.90
C PHE A 74 -5.51 -3.87 -12.77
N ILE A 75 -4.88 -3.50 -13.89
CA ILE A 75 -3.48 -3.09 -13.91
C ILE A 75 -3.35 -1.57 -13.72
N GLY A 76 -4.18 -0.76 -14.37
CA GLY A 76 -4.10 0.71 -14.27
C GLY A 76 -4.63 1.28 -12.96
N HIS A 77 -5.77 0.76 -12.49
CA HIS A 77 -6.44 1.23 -11.27
C HIS A 77 -6.02 0.38 -10.06
N TYR A 78 -6.45 -0.87 -9.99
CA TYR A 78 -6.23 -1.72 -8.81
C TYR A 78 -4.75 -1.90 -8.43
N SER A 79 -3.89 -2.33 -9.36
CA SER A 79 -2.48 -2.62 -9.05
C SER A 79 -1.70 -1.38 -8.59
N TYR A 80 -2.06 -0.22 -9.13
CA TYR A 80 -1.46 1.04 -8.76
C TYR A 80 -1.81 1.40 -7.31
N PHE A 81 -3.09 1.31 -6.96
CA PHE A 81 -3.54 1.57 -5.61
C PHE A 81 -3.00 0.54 -4.60
N VAL A 82 -2.74 -0.71 -5.00
CA VAL A 82 -2.03 -1.70 -4.16
C VAL A 82 -0.64 -1.19 -3.77
N LEU A 83 0.14 -0.71 -4.73
CA LEU A 83 1.47 -0.14 -4.45
C LEU A 83 1.37 1.11 -3.58
N LEU A 84 0.45 2.01 -3.93
CA LEU A 84 0.24 3.25 -3.20
C LEU A 84 -0.16 3.00 -1.74
N GLY A 85 -1.12 2.11 -1.50
CA GLY A 85 -1.58 1.72 -0.16
C GLY A 85 -0.46 1.09 0.67
N SER A 86 0.35 0.24 0.04
CA SER A 86 1.49 -0.40 0.71
C SER A 86 2.53 0.61 1.19
N ILE A 87 2.96 1.50 0.31
CA ILE A 87 3.94 2.55 0.65
C ILE A 87 3.34 3.55 1.64
N SER A 88 2.08 3.94 1.47
CA SER A 88 1.36 4.82 2.39
C SER A 88 1.33 4.22 3.79
N THR A 89 0.89 2.97 3.93
CA THR A 89 0.82 2.26 5.21
C THR A 89 2.18 2.19 5.91
N LEU A 90 3.24 1.84 5.16
CA LEU A 90 4.61 1.82 5.70
C LEU A 90 5.07 3.21 6.14
N PHE A 91 4.79 4.23 5.34
CA PHE A 91 5.11 5.61 5.66
C PHE A 91 4.39 6.07 6.94
N TYR A 92 3.08 5.90 7.04
CA TYR A 92 2.31 6.32 8.22
C TYR A 92 2.73 5.54 9.48
N LEU A 93 2.94 4.22 9.40
CA LEU A 93 3.46 3.44 10.54
C LEU A 93 4.87 3.88 10.95
N SER A 94 5.67 4.40 10.02
CA SER A 94 6.97 4.98 10.35
C SER A 94 6.85 6.30 11.14
N LEU A 95 5.71 6.99 11.19
CA LEU A 95 5.54 8.24 11.95
C LEU A 95 5.17 8.04 13.43
N ARG A 96 5.02 6.79 13.87
CA ARG A 96 4.53 6.40 15.22
C ARG A 96 5.25 7.01 16.43
N LYS A 97 6.49 7.50 16.29
CA LYS A 97 7.20 8.16 17.40
C LYS A 97 6.47 9.42 17.87
N LYS A 98 5.59 9.99 17.04
CA LYS A 98 4.89 11.26 17.30
C LYS A 98 3.39 11.08 17.57
N VAL A 99 2.78 10.00 17.08
CA VAL A 99 1.32 9.82 17.03
C VAL A 99 0.98 8.34 17.24
N LYS A 100 -0.18 8.05 17.84
CA LYS A 100 -0.65 6.67 18.09
C LYS A 100 -0.92 5.93 16.76
N ASP A 101 -0.55 4.65 16.71
CA ASP A 101 -0.67 3.78 15.51
C ASP A 101 -2.08 3.82 14.88
N TYR A 102 -3.15 3.75 15.69
CA TYR A 102 -4.52 3.74 15.16
C TYR A 102 -4.88 5.04 14.44
N LEU A 103 -4.46 6.20 14.94
CA LEU A 103 -4.76 7.49 14.32
C LEU A 103 -4.03 7.61 12.98
N LEU A 104 -2.77 7.15 12.92
CA LEU A 104 -1.97 7.14 11.70
C LEU A 104 -2.59 6.24 10.63
N LEU A 105 -3.06 5.06 11.03
CA LEU A 105 -3.75 4.15 10.11
C LEU A 105 -5.09 4.72 9.64
N THR A 106 -5.89 5.31 10.53
CA THR A 106 -7.13 6.00 10.15
C THR A 106 -6.84 7.10 9.14
N ILE A 107 -5.84 7.95 9.38
CA ILE A 107 -5.46 9.01 8.44
C ILE A 107 -5.01 8.41 7.10
N SER A 108 -4.18 7.36 7.11
CA SER A 108 -3.71 6.70 5.88
C SER A 108 -4.88 6.16 5.04
N PHE A 109 -5.83 5.45 5.66
CA PHE A 109 -7.00 4.93 4.96
C PHE A 109 -7.95 6.03 4.49
N SER A 110 -8.15 7.09 5.29
CA SER A 110 -8.94 8.26 4.88
C SER A 110 -8.32 8.97 3.69
N VAL A 111 -7.00 9.17 3.69
CA VAL A 111 -6.28 9.78 2.56
C VAL A 111 -6.38 8.91 1.31
N GLY A 112 -6.25 7.58 1.44
CA GLY A 112 -6.42 6.65 0.32
C GLY A 112 -7.82 6.71 -0.29
N PHE A 113 -8.86 6.75 0.55
CA PHE A 113 -10.25 6.88 0.08
C PHE A 113 -10.51 8.22 -0.60
N ILE A 114 -10.09 9.34 0.03
CA ILE A 114 -10.25 10.68 -0.54
C ILE A 114 -9.50 10.76 -1.88
N PHE A 115 -8.31 10.18 -1.97
CA PHE A 115 -7.54 10.19 -3.20
C PHE A 115 -8.23 9.42 -4.32
N ALA A 116 -8.82 8.25 -4.03
CA ALA A 116 -9.61 7.49 -5.01
C ALA A 116 -10.85 8.26 -5.52
N VAL A 117 -11.52 8.99 -4.63
CA VAL A 117 -12.65 9.85 -5.03
C VAL A 117 -12.16 11.02 -5.90
N ILE A 118 -11.05 11.66 -5.53
CA ILE A 118 -10.49 12.78 -6.29
C ILE A 118 -10.00 12.32 -7.67
N SER A 119 -9.32 11.17 -7.75
CA SER A 119 -8.83 10.67 -9.03
C SER A 119 -9.96 10.44 -10.02
N GLU A 120 -11.05 9.81 -9.59
CA GLU A 120 -12.13 9.49 -10.55
C GLU A 120 -13.04 10.66 -10.85
N PHE A 121 -13.50 11.37 -9.82
CA PHE A 121 -14.50 12.42 -10.02
C PHE A 121 -13.91 13.78 -10.38
N MET A 122 -12.66 14.07 -9.98
CA MET A 122 -12.05 15.37 -10.24
C MET A 122 -11.01 15.35 -11.36
N LEU A 123 -10.26 14.25 -11.52
CA LEU A 123 -9.22 14.16 -12.55
C LEU A 123 -9.76 13.44 -13.79
N GLU A 124 -10.19 12.18 -13.68
CA GLU A 124 -10.61 11.39 -14.83
C GLU A 124 -11.90 11.90 -15.46
N ALA A 125 -12.93 12.25 -14.67
CA ALA A 125 -14.19 12.78 -15.19
C ALA A 125 -14.05 14.10 -15.97
N LYS A 126 -12.92 14.82 -15.82
CA LYS A 126 -12.63 16.04 -16.59
C LYS A 126 -11.88 15.78 -17.89
N THR A 127 -11.39 14.55 -18.10
CA THR A 127 -10.71 14.16 -19.34
C THR A 127 -11.73 13.72 -20.40
N LEU A 128 -11.45 14.08 -21.66
CA LEU A 128 -12.34 13.78 -22.78
C LEU A 128 -12.46 12.26 -22.98
N GLY A 129 -13.69 11.74 -22.86
CA GLY A 129 -14.00 10.33 -23.11
C GLY A 129 -13.90 9.40 -21.90
N ARG A 130 -13.75 9.93 -20.68
CA ARG A 130 -13.81 9.15 -19.43
C ARG A 130 -14.92 9.68 -18.54
N ASN A 131 -15.68 8.78 -17.92
CA ASN A 131 -16.70 9.11 -16.95
C ASN A 131 -16.31 8.50 -15.60
N GLY A 132 -16.23 9.34 -14.57
CA GLY A 132 -16.01 8.87 -13.21
C GLY A 132 -17.14 7.95 -12.76
N SER A 133 -16.79 6.81 -12.14
CA SER A 133 -17.74 5.82 -11.64
C SER A 133 -17.42 5.45 -10.21
N TRP A 134 -18.47 5.31 -9.39
CA TRP A 134 -18.33 4.75 -8.04
C TRP A 134 -17.79 3.32 -8.04
N SER A 135 -18.02 2.57 -9.11
CA SER A 135 -17.44 1.23 -9.25
C SER A 135 -15.92 1.29 -9.35
N ASP A 136 -15.37 2.30 -10.02
CA ASP A 136 -13.93 2.42 -10.23
C ASP A 136 -13.25 2.95 -8.95
N VAL A 137 -13.88 3.89 -8.23
CA VAL A 137 -13.49 4.28 -6.86
C VAL A 137 -13.44 3.07 -5.92
N GLY A 138 -14.41 2.17 -6.04
CA GLY A 138 -14.43 0.93 -5.27
C GLY A 138 -13.21 0.04 -5.57
N ILE A 139 -12.88 -0.14 -6.85
CA ILE A 139 -11.72 -0.94 -7.28
C ILE A 139 -10.41 -0.31 -6.80
N ASP A 140 -10.28 1.01 -6.92
CA ASP A 140 -9.13 1.78 -6.44
C ASP A 140 -8.95 1.63 -4.93
N TYR A 141 -10.02 1.84 -4.16
CA TYR A 141 -9.96 1.70 -2.71
C TYR A 141 -9.71 0.26 -2.26
N LEU A 142 -10.29 -0.73 -2.96
CA LEU A 142 -9.99 -2.14 -2.74
C LEU A 142 -8.50 -2.44 -2.96
N GLY A 143 -7.92 -1.93 -4.04
CA GLY A 143 -6.49 -2.01 -4.29
C GLY A 143 -5.68 -1.46 -3.12
N PHE A 144 -6.05 -0.27 -2.65
CA PHE A 144 -5.39 0.39 -1.52
C PHE A 144 -5.41 -0.48 -0.26
N ILE A 145 -6.55 -1.08 0.09
CA ILE A 145 -6.67 -1.82 1.35
C ILE A 145 -6.02 -3.20 1.31
N THR A 146 -5.97 -3.88 0.16
CA THR A 146 -5.57 -5.29 0.07
C THR A 146 -4.23 -5.57 0.72
N LEU A 147 -3.16 -4.91 0.25
CA LEU A 147 -1.81 -5.15 0.78
C LEU A 147 -1.56 -4.34 2.07
N SER A 148 -2.25 -3.20 2.24
CA SER A 148 -2.21 -2.40 3.47
C SER A 148 -2.64 -3.21 4.69
N ILE A 149 -3.75 -3.95 4.62
CA ILE A 149 -4.23 -4.79 5.72
C ILE A 149 -3.22 -5.89 6.05
N VAL A 150 -2.62 -6.53 5.03
CA VAL A 150 -1.57 -7.55 5.22
C VAL A 150 -0.36 -6.96 5.94
N ILE A 151 0.09 -5.76 5.54
CA ILE A 151 1.22 -5.06 6.21
C ILE A 151 0.87 -4.75 7.67
N VAL A 152 -0.33 -4.21 7.92
CA VAL A 152 -0.82 -3.90 9.27
C VAL A 152 -0.86 -5.17 10.11
N PHE A 153 -1.38 -6.26 9.57
CA PHE A 153 -1.46 -7.55 10.25
C PHE A 153 -0.07 -8.07 10.62
N ILE A 154 0.87 -8.12 9.66
CA ILE A 154 2.26 -8.52 9.89
C ILE A 154 2.92 -7.62 10.96
N TYR A 155 2.71 -6.30 10.88
CA TYR A 155 3.24 -5.34 11.84
C TYR A 155 2.78 -5.66 13.27
N TYR A 156 1.48 -5.85 13.48
CA TYR A 156 0.94 -6.18 14.80
C TYR A 156 1.36 -7.58 15.27
N LEU A 157 1.49 -8.57 14.38
CA LEU A 157 2.04 -9.89 14.73
C LEU A 157 3.48 -9.79 15.26
N ILE A 158 4.34 -9.02 14.58
CA ILE A 158 5.73 -8.79 15.02
C ILE A 158 5.76 -8.07 16.37
N LYS A 159 4.94 -7.04 16.54
CA LYS A 159 4.82 -6.27 17.79
C LYS A 159 4.36 -7.15 18.95
N PHE A 160 3.35 -8.00 18.73
CA PHE A 160 2.82 -8.93 19.72
C PHE A 160 3.86 -9.98 20.14
N LYS A 161 4.56 -10.61 19.18
CA LYS A 161 5.66 -11.55 19.47
C LYS A 161 6.77 -10.90 20.30
N LYS A 162 7.14 -9.65 19.98
CA LYS A 162 8.17 -8.90 20.74
C LYS A 162 7.70 -8.59 22.17
N SER A 163 6.45 -8.20 22.35
CA SER A 163 5.85 -7.95 23.66
C SER A 163 5.86 -9.23 24.53
N ARG A 164 5.44 -10.37 23.96
CA ARG A 164 5.49 -11.68 24.63
C ARG A 164 6.90 -12.10 25.02
N LYS A 165 7.89 -11.93 24.14
CA LYS A 165 9.30 -12.23 24.46
C LYS A 165 9.81 -11.35 25.61
N ASN A 166 9.56 -10.05 25.59
CA ASN A 166 9.94 -9.15 26.68
C ASN A 166 9.20 -9.46 27.99
N SER A 167 7.92 -9.83 27.93
CA SER A 167 7.14 -10.26 29.10
C SER A 167 7.65 -11.58 29.67
N LEU A 168 7.98 -12.57 28.83
CA LEU A 168 8.60 -13.84 29.25
C LEU A 168 9.96 -13.63 29.92
N TRP A 169 10.80 -12.73 29.40
CA TRP A 169 12.06 -12.35 30.06
C TRP A 169 11.82 -11.68 31.41
N ARG A 170 10.84 -10.76 31.52
CA ARG A 170 10.49 -10.14 32.81
C ARG A 170 9.93 -11.16 33.80
N CYS A 171 9.04 -12.07 33.40
CA CYS A 171 8.48 -13.07 34.29
C CYS A 171 9.49 -14.16 34.72
N LYS A 172 10.44 -14.54 33.84
CA LYS A 172 11.45 -15.57 34.18
C LYS A 172 12.67 -15.03 34.93
N PHE A 173 13.11 -13.79 34.67
CA PHE A 173 14.34 -13.23 35.27
C PHE A 173 14.12 -12.15 36.34
N ALA A 174 12.97 -11.45 36.37
CA ALA A 174 12.70 -10.49 37.46
C ALA A 174 12.62 -11.12 38.86
N PRO A 175 12.07 -12.34 39.08
CA PRO A 175 12.12 -12.96 40.40
C PRO A 175 13.54 -13.42 40.77
N PHE A 176 14.38 -13.79 39.80
CA PHE A 176 15.75 -14.25 40.05
C PHE A 176 16.68 -13.09 40.47
N ILE A 177 16.52 -11.91 39.85
CA ILE A 177 17.30 -10.71 40.18
C ILE A 177 16.85 -10.11 41.53
N SER A 178 15.54 -10.13 41.83
CA SER A 178 15.06 -9.68 43.16
C SER A 178 15.55 -10.58 44.30
N TYR A 179 15.63 -11.89 44.09
CA TYR A 179 16.12 -12.83 45.11
C TYR A 179 17.64 -12.72 45.33
N PHE A 180 18.41 -12.40 44.29
CA PHE A 180 19.86 -12.19 44.39
C PHE A 180 20.21 -10.87 45.11
N PHE A 181 19.48 -9.78 44.85
CA PHE A 181 19.72 -8.49 45.52
C PHE A 181 19.28 -8.46 46.99
N LEU A 182 18.25 -9.21 47.38
CA LEU A 182 17.80 -9.31 48.78
C LEU A 182 18.76 -10.10 49.69
N LYS A 183 19.65 -10.93 49.11
CA LYS A 183 20.60 -11.75 49.87
C LYS A 183 21.97 -11.08 50.05
N VAL A 184 22.32 -10.12 49.19
CA VAL A 184 23.61 -9.40 49.22
C VAL A 184 23.57 -8.17 50.15
N THR A 185 22.39 -7.64 50.49
CA THR A 185 22.23 -6.49 51.40
C THR A 185 22.02 -6.87 52.88
N LYS A 186 22.24 -8.15 53.24
CA LYS A 186 22.12 -8.68 54.61
C LYS A 186 23.44 -9.20 55.20
N ILE A 187 24.58 -8.81 54.64
CA ILE A 187 25.92 -9.01 55.22
C ILE A 187 26.49 -7.62 55.49
#